data_AF-A0A7J9MJ45-F1
#
_entry.id   AF-A0A7J9MJ45-F1
#
_cell.length_a   1.000
_cell.length_b   1.000
_cell.length_c   1.000
_cell.angle_alpha   90.00
_cell.angle_beta   90.00
_cell.angle_gamma   90.00
#
_symmetry.space_group_name_H-M   'P 1'
#
loop_
_entity.id
_entity.type
_entity.pdbx_description
1 polymer ?
#
loop_
_entity_poly.entity_id
_entity_poly.type
_entity_poly.pdbx_seq_one_letter_code
_entity_poly.pdbx_strand_id
1 'polypeptide(L)'
;MLMNDNWLDTHQSEVYTNDDIDLRDDDVEREIVDRIPSIQLLDRVYNFLEESISKTAILKLLGRKITFHALPNKIHSLWNPS
;
A
#
# COMPACT_ATOMS: atom_id res chain seq x y z
N MET A 1 -27.87 33.46 6.32
CA MET A 1 -27.38 32.17 6.83
C MET A 1 -25.93 32.09 6.42
N LEU A 2 -25.03 32.44 7.35
CA LEU A 2 -23.60 32.57 7.06
C LEU A 2 -22.97 31.18 7.09
N MET A 3 -22.22 30.85 6.03
CA MET A 3 -21.38 29.66 5.97
C MET A 3 -20.23 29.86 6.96
N ASN A 4 -20.15 28.98 7.95
CA ASN A 4 -19.05 28.95 8.90
C ASN A 4 -17.86 28.23 8.26
N ASP A 5 -16.86 29.01 7.86
CA ASP A 5 -15.56 28.53 7.44
C ASP A 5 -14.73 28.27 8.71
N ASN A 6 -15.01 27.16 9.39
CA ASN A 6 -14.18 26.67 10.49
C ASN A 6 -13.60 25.30 10.11
N TRP A 7 -12.75 25.32 9.08
CA TRP A 7 -11.90 24.19 8.69
C TRP A 7 -10.48 24.41 9.21
N LEU A 8 -10.32 24.48 10.52
CA LEU A 8 -9.04 24.27 11.19
C LEU A 8 -9.34 23.66 12.56
N ASP A 9 -9.44 22.33 12.60
CA ASP A 9 -8.63 21.50 13.49
C ASP A 9 -9.26 20.09 13.54
N THR A 10 -8.96 19.33 12.51
CA THR A 10 -8.67 17.93 12.78
C THR A 10 -7.37 17.68 12.08
N HIS A 11 -6.28 17.95 12.78
CA HIS A 11 -5.10 17.10 12.63
C HIS A 11 -5.56 15.69 13.02
N GLN A 12 -6.31 15.02 12.13
CA GLN A 12 -6.17 13.60 12.00
C GLN A 12 -4.70 13.48 11.62
N SER A 13 -3.85 13.29 12.62
CA SER A 13 -2.65 12.52 12.44
C SER A 13 -3.17 11.22 11.86
N GLU A 14 -3.28 11.17 10.53
CA GLU A 14 -3.10 9.93 9.81
C GLU A 14 -1.82 9.41 10.43
N VAL A 15 -1.98 8.42 11.30
CA VAL A 15 -0.87 7.57 11.68
C VAL A 15 -0.50 6.99 10.33
N TYR A 16 0.43 7.64 9.63
CA TYR A 16 1.31 6.96 8.72
C TYR A 16 1.88 5.87 9.63
N THR A 17 1.26 4.71 9.59
CA THR A 17 1.91 3.51 10.06
C THR A 17 3.21 3.54 9.29
N ASN A 18 4.30 3.70 10.03
CA ASN A 18 5.63 3.70 9.47
C ASN A 18 5.89 2.25 9.04
N ASP A 19 5.16 1.83 8.00
CA ASP A 19 5.22 0.54 7.32
C ASP A 19 6.34 0.61 6.25
N ASP A 20 7.21 1.61 6.34
CA ASP A 20 8.40 1.68 5.51
C ASP A 20 9.31 0.51 5.86
N ILE A 21 9.68 -0.26 4.85
CA ILE A 21 10.60 -1.38 4.99
C ILE A 21 12.00 -0.81 5.18
N ASP A 22 12.55 -0.94 6.39
CA ASP A 22 13.93 -0.56 6.72
C ASP A 22 14.93 -1.58 6.14
N LEU A 23 15.43 -1.25 4.95
CA LEU A 23 16.45 -2.02 4.24
C LEU A 23 17.84 -1.71 4.80
N ARG A 24 18.57 -2.76 5.14
CA ARG A 24 19.97 -2.74 5.57
C ARG A 24 20.88 -3.06 4.40
N ASP A 25 22.16 -2.71 4.52
CA ASP A 25 23.14 -3.08 3.49
C ASP A 25 23.24 -4.60 3.30
N ASP A 26 23.11 -5.37 4.39
CA ASP A 26 23.13 -6.83 4.39
C ASP A 26 21.83 -7.48 3.89
N ASP A 27 20.83 -6.69 3.46
CA ASP A 27 19.60 -7.20 2.86
C ASP A 27 19.68 -7.30 1.33
N VAL A 28 20.72 -6.71 0.72
CA VAL A 28 20.85 -6.57 -0.72
C VAL A 28 22.27 -6.88 -1.18
N GLU A 29 22.42 -7.93 -1.96
CA GLU A 29 23.66 -8.18 -2.69
C GLU A 29 23.63 -7.47 -4.04
N ARG A 30 24.69 -6.71 -4.32
CA ARG A 30 24.85 -5.96 -5.56
C ARG A 30 26.09 -6.47 -6.28
N GLU A 31 25.92 -6.85 -7.54
CA GLU A 31 27.01 -7.37 -8.37
C GLU A 31 26.94 -6.73 -9.77
N ILE A 32 28.03 -6.76 -10.52
CA ILE A 32 28.01 -6.48 -11.95
C ILE A 32 28.33 -7.79 -12.69
N VAL A 33 27.32 -8.37 -13.33
CA VAL A 33 27.45 -9.60 -14.12
C VAL A 33 27.41 -9.21 -15.60
N ASP A 34 28.45 -9.53 -16.36
CA ASP A 34 28.54 -9.20 -17.80
C ASP A 34 28.27 -7.72 -18.13
N ARG A 35 28.75 -6.80 -17.28
CA ARG A 35 28.52 -5.34 -17.36
C ARG A 35 27.08 -4.91 -17.08
N ILE A 36 26.23 -5.81 -16.62
CA ILE A 36 24.85 -5.54 -16.21
C ILE A 36 24.81 -5.52 -14.68
N PRO A 37 24.31 -4.45 -14.05
CA PRO A 37 24.11 -4.43 -12.61
C PRO A 37 23.05 -5.46 -12.23
N SER A 38 23.43 -6.37 -11.33
CA SER A 38 22.60 -7.39 -10.73
C SER A 38 22.31 -7.02 -9.29
N ILE A 39 21.08 -7.26 -8.85
CA ILE A 39 20.63 -7.01 -7.49
C ILE A 39 19.92 -8.28 -7.03
N GLN A 40 20.40 -8.87 -5.94
CA GLN A 40 19.75 -9.97 -5.27
C GLN A 40 19.28 -9.49 -3.90
N LEU A 41 18.00 -9.71 -3.62
CA LEU A 41 17.44 -9.47 -2.29
C LEU A 41 17.66 -10.72 -1.44
N LEU A 42 17.94 -10.53 -0.16
CA LEU A 42 18.15 -11.63 0.77
C LEU A 42 16.87 -11.96 1.54
N ASP A 43 16.84 -13.14 2.16
CA ASP A 43 15.64 -13.79 2.73
C ASP A 43 14.82 -12.89 3.67
N ARG A 44 15.47 -11.99 4.42
CA ARG A 44 14.79 -11.05 5.30
C ARG A 44 13.84 -10.13 4.54
N VAL A 45 14.23 -9.64 3.36
CA VAL A 45 13.37 -8.79 2.53
C VAL A 45 12.18 -9.57 2.01
N TYR A 46 12.37 -10.82 1.63
CA TYR A 46 11.29 -11.69 1.20
C TYR A 46 10.24 -11.92 2.30
N ASN A 47 10.65 -12.04 3.56
CA ASN A 47 9.70 -12.16 4.68
C ASN A 47 8.83 -10.91 4.85
N PHE A 48 9.40 -9.71 4.70
CA PHE A 48 8.62 -8.46 4.73
C PHE A 48 7.65 -8.37 3.55
N LEU A 49 8.09 -8.77 2.36
CA LEU A 49 7.24 -8.83 1.18
C LEU A 49 6.10 -9.83 1.39
N GLU A 50 6.37 -11.01 1.94
CA GLU A 50 5.36 -12.02 2.21
C GLU A 50 4.32 -11.53 3.23
N GLU A 51 4.77 -10.88 4.32
CA GLU A 51 3.86 -10.31 5.32
C GLU A 51 2.98 -9.21 4.72
N SER A 52 3.55 -8.30 3.93
CA SER A 52 2.80 -7.21 3.29
C SER A 52 1.81 -7.74 2.25
N ILE A 53 2.22 -8.71 1.43
CA ILE A 53 1.36 -9.35 0.43
C ILE A 53 0.24 -10.14 1.11
N SER A 54 0.52 -10.84 2.22
CA SER A 54 -0.49 -11.57 2.98
C SER A 54 -1.61 -10.67 3.51
N LYS A 55 -1.32 -9.38 3.75
CA LYS A 55 -2.28 -8.37 4.21
C LYS A 55 -2.92 -7.59 3.06
N THR A 56 -2.45 -7.77 1.82
CA THR A 56 -2.90 -7.03 0.65
C THR A 56 -4.03 -7.77 -0.08
N ALA A 57 -5.14 -7.09 -0.34
CA ALA A 57 -6.24 -7.62 -1.15
C ALA A 57 -6.22 -7.04 -2.57
N ILE A 58 -6.11 -7.89 -3.59
CA ILE A 58 -6.19 -7.47 -5.00
C ILE A 58 -7.63 -7.60 -5.49
N LEU A 59 -8.28 -6.46 -5.74
CA LEU A 59 -9.64 -6.43 -6.30
C LEU A 59 -9.59 -6.21 -7.82
N LYS A 60 -9.95 -7.24 -8.60
CA LYS A 60 -10.11 -7.12 -10.05
C LYS A 60 -11.58 -6.87 -10.41
N LEU A 61 -11.88 -5.68 -10.90
CA LEU A 61 -13.22 -5.32 -11.37
C LEU A 61 -13.42 -5.74 -12.82
N LEU A 62 -14.35 -6.66 -13.06
CA LEU A 62 -14.71 -7.14 -14.39
C LEU A 62 -16.17 -6.77 -14.71
N GLY A 63 -16.45 -6.40 -15.97
CA GLY A 63 -17.78 -6.05 -16.43
C GLY A 63 -18.03 -4.54 -16.54
N ARG A 64 -19.18 -4.06 -16.04
CA ARG A 64 -19.65 -2.68 -16.25
C ARG A 64 -18.72 -1.68 -15.55
N LYS A 65 -18.38 -0.58 -16.23
CA LYS A 65 -17.54 0.49 -15.68
C LYS A 65 -18.11 0.97 -14.34
N ILE A 66 -17.30 0.89 -13.29
CA ILE A 66 -17.62 1.45 -11.98
C ILE A 66 -17.01 2.85 -11.94
N THR A 67 -17.83 3.84 -11.58
CA THR A 67 -17.32 5.20 -11.33
C THR A 67 -16.51 5.21 -10.04
N PHE A 68 -15.45 6.01 -9.99
CA PHE A 68 -14.59 6.14 -8.81
C PHE A 68 -15.39 6.41 -7.53
N HIS A 69 -16.44 7.23 -7.62
CA HIS A 69 -17.31 7.56 -6.49
C HIS A 69 -18.11 6.35 -5.95
N ALA A 70 -18.40 5.34 -6.78
CA ALA A 70 -19.12 4.14 -6.36
C ALA A 70 -18.18 3.00 -5.89
N LEU A 71 -16.87 3.15 -6.11
CA LEU A 71 -15.86 2.16 -5.74
C LEU A 71 -15.78 1.92 -4.22
N PRO A 72 -15.75 2.95 -3.35
CA PRO A 72 -15.68 2.73 -1.89
C PRO A 72 -16.85 1.91 -1.36
N ASN A 73 -18.07 2.19 -1.82
CA ASN A 73 -19.27 1.46 -1.40
C ASN A 73 -19.17 -0.03 -1.77
N LYS A 74 -18.62 -0.33 -2.95
CA LYS A 74 -18.37 -1.71 -3.39
C LYS A 74 -17.30 -2.39 -2.55
N ILE A 75 -16.17 -1.72 -2.30
CA ILE A 75 -15.11 -2.26 -1.44
C ILE A 75 -15.65 -2.55 -0.04
N HIS A 76 -16.39 -1.60 0.54
CA HIS A 76 -17.02 -1.77 1.85
C HIS A 76 -17.97 -2.98 1.90
N SER A 77 -18.81 -3.16 0.88
CA SER A 77 -19.72 -4.31 0.80
C SER A 77 -19.01 -5.66 0.67
N LEU A 78 -17.80 -5.68 0.09
CA LEU A 78 -16.99 -6.89 -0.04
C LEU A 78 -16.24 -7.21 1.26
N TRP A 79 -15.81 -6.18 1.99
CA TRP A 79 -15.03 -6.33 3.22
C TRP A 79 -15.89 -6.63 4.45
N ASN A 80 -17.11 -6.06 4.50
CA ASN A 80 -18.10 -6.31 5.54
C ASN A 80 -19.40 -6.81 4.90
N PRO A 81 -19.46 -8.09 4.51
CA PRO A 81 -20.72 -8.69 4.10
C PRO A 81 -21.64 -8.74 5.32
N SER A 82 -22.74 -8.00 5.26
CA SER A 82 -23.87 -8.14 6.17
C SER A 82 -24.49 -9.53 6.07
#